data_AF-A0A914WL86-F1
#
_entry.id   AF-A0A914WL86-F1
#
_cell.length_a   1.000
_cell.length_b   1.000
_cell.length_c   1.000
_cell.angle_alpha   90.00
_cell.angle_beta   90.00
_cell.angle_gamma   90.00
#
_symmetry.space_group_name_H-M   'P 1'
#
loop_
_entity.id
_entity.type
_entity.pdbx_description
1 polymer ?
#
loop_
_entity_poly.entity_id
_entity_poly.type
_entity_poly.pdbx_seq_one_letter_code
_entity_poly.pdbx_strand_id
1 'polypeptide(L)'
;MDVVVSLLSAVQPLQDCDAADRLSYVYTAVLCVVFGLFVSGWSFVGQPIQCWFPKYFTGYWAQYALDYCFVQNTYFMPMSEKAEYNRNDLARHLVHIPRNITEREQRLIGYYQWVPVVLILQAALFVLPIVFWRAMYESTGIKVQAICTVAMGAENMDPATRHKNMTLVGRFLTESVWSTIEGGWLHNQLRGKYLTTMYLLTKLMFTCNCVVQFFVLKTFLGFEGLGWGWNLVSPDWHATGNFPRVTLCDFEVRNSRTRQYPSTHQIDKRKESVAVVAAHIHDALETQRKLSSKSRFLGVLLYGKHYGSYVTGLYLVVKFLYLVQVICQFIILNSFLGTKYTFWGFEILRDLAYGREWEESGHFPRVTMCDFDVRVLGNLHRHTVQCVLMINMFNEKIYLFLWWWFLLVGVCTLLSFIYWCVMCIVKGQQRVFIHRYLRVYDLLKDDLSDRRALTRFVNNCLRPDGVFLLRMVATNAGDLITTDIVVELWKQFLKDAAADRPLPPSAPHKALDDIDAGFHENTYAAEKKPLASVDSSPR
;
A
#
# COMPACT_ATOMS: atom_id res chain seq x y z
N MET A 1 16.52 -18.11 3.91
CA MET A 1 15.29 -18.16 4.72
C MET A 1 14.93 -16.78 5.27
N ASP A 2 15.90 -16.00 5.76
CA ASP A 2 15.64 -14.67 6.36
C ASP A 2 14.98 -13.64 5.43
N VAL A 3 15.29 -13.66 4.13
CA VAL A 3 14.62 -12.78 3.14
C VAL A 3 13.15 -13.12 2.97
N VAL A 4 12.82 -14.42 2.97
CA VAL A 4 11.43 -14.90 2.84
C VAL A 4 10.66 -14.63 4.13
N VAL A 5 11.28 -14.83 5.29
CA VAL A 5 10.70 -14.50 6.60
C VAL A 5 10.48 -12.99 6.75
N SER A 6 11.39 -12.16 6.24
CA SER A 6 11.27 -10.70 6.21
C SER A 6 10.19 -10.21 5.24
N LEU A 7 10.05 -10.85 4.08
CA LEU A 7 8.94 -10.60 3.15
C LEU A 7 7.59 -11.04 3.73
N LEU A 8 7.55 -12.19 4.40
CA LEU A 8 6.34 -12.69 5.06
C LEU A 8 5.95 -11.82 6.26
N SER A 9 6.90 -11.28 7.01
CA SER A 9 6.62 -10.33 8.10
C SER A 9 6.12 -8.98 7.59
N ALA A 10 6.54 -8.54 6.40
CA ALA A 10 5.97 -7.37 5.72
C ALA A 10 4.52 -7.58 5.26
N VAL A 11 4.10 -8.84 5.12
CA VAL A 11 2.77 -9.27 4.62
C VAL A 11 1.85 -9.75 5.76
N GLN A 12 2.29 -9.71 7.02
CA GLN A 12 1.43 -10.05 8.15
C GLN A 12 0.23 -9.10 8.25
N PRO A 13 -0.97 -9.59 8.56
CA PRO A 13 -2.17 -8.76 8.65
C PRO A 13 -2.01 -7.74 9.79
N LEU A 14 -1.91 -6.46 9.44
CA LEU A 14 -1.84 -5.37 10.41
C LEU A 14 -3.20 -5.15 11.09
N GLN A 15 -3.14 -4.88 12.40
CA GLN A 15 -4.31 -4.53 13.22
C GLN A 15 -4.97 -3.21 12.76
N ASP A 16 -4.19 -2.26 12.25
CA ASP A 16 -4.69 -0.95 11.83
C ASP A 16 -5.49 -0.97 10.49
N CYS A 17 -5.70 -2.14 9.90
CA CYS A 17 -6.35 -2.33 8.60
C CYS A 17 -7.59 -3.20 8.71
N ASP A 18 -8.61 -2.90 7.89
CA ASP A 18 -9.83 -3.70 7.82
C ASP A 18 -9.65 -4.98 6.99
N ALA A 19 -10.69 -5.82 6.96
CA ALA A 19 -10.64 -7.08 6.21
C ALA A 19 -10.49 -6.88 4.69
N ALA A 20 -11.09 -5.84 4.12
CA ALA A 20 -11.03 -5.55 2.70
C ALA A 20 -9.62 -5.10 2.26
N ASP A 21 -8.93 -4.30 3.08
CA ASP A 21 -7.53 -3.95 2.86
C ASP A 21 -6.66 -5.20 2.89
N ARG A 22 -6.84 -6.05 3.91
CA ARG A 22 -6.10 -7.32 4.04
C ARG A 22 -6.31 -8.22 2.82
N LEU A 23 -7.54 -8.34 2.31
CA LEU A 23 -7.85 -9.05 1.08
C LEU A 23 -6.99 -8.57 -0.11
N SER A 24 -6.80 -7.25 -0.20
CA SER A 24 -6.05 -6.62 -1.28
C SER A 24 -4.53 -6.77 -1.13
N TYR A 25 -3.92 -6.28 -0.05
CA TYR A 25 -2.45 -6.25 0.04
C TYR A 25 -1.81 -7.56 0.53
N VAL A 26 -2.54 -8.39 1.29
CA VAL A 26 -2.02 -9.69 1.78
C VAL A 26 -2.38 -10.79 0.82
N TYR A 27 -3.67 -11.12 0.75
CA TYR A 27 -4.11 -12.34 0.08
C TYR A 27 -3.90 -12.24 -1.44
N THR A 28 -4.24 -11.11 -2.04
CA THR A 28 -4.05 -10.93 -3.49
C THR A 28 -2.57 -10.84 -3.88
N ALA A 29 -1.73 -10.15 -3.07
CA ALA A 29 -0.30 -10.10 -3.35
C ALA A 29 0.36 -11.49 -3.21
N VAL A 30 0.05 -12.25 -2.15
CA VAL A 30 0.54 -13.61 -1.96
C VAL A 30 0.09 -14.52 -3.10
N LEU A 31 -1.18 -14.42 -3.48
CA LEU A 31 -1.74 -15.19 -4.60
C LEU A 31 -0.98 -14.93 -5.90
N CYS A 32 -0.73 -13.67 -6.25
CA CYS A 32 0.03 -13.30 -7.44
C CYS A 32 1.49 -13.81 -7.37
N VAL A 33 2.14 -13.74 -6.21
CA VAL A 33 3.50 -14.30 -6.04
C VAL A 33 3.50 -15.81 -6.21
N VAL A 34 2.54 -16.52 -5.61
CA VAL A 34 2.43 -17.98 -5.73
C VAL A 34 2.22 -18.40 -7.18
N PHE A 35 1.33 -17.73 -7.92
CA PHE A 35 1.16 -18.00 -9.35
C PHE A 35 2.39 -17.64 -10.17
N GLY A 36 3.07 -16.53 -9.88
CA GLY A 36 4.32 -16.15 -10.54
C GLY A 36 5.42 -17.19 -10.34
N LEU A 37 5.56 -17.72 -9.12
CA LEU A 37 6.51 -18.79 -8.81
C LEU A 37 6.11 -20.12 -9.46
N PHE A 38 4.82 -20.46 -9.49
CA PHE A 38 4.31 -21.66 -10.15
C PHE A 38 4.62 -21.65 -11.65
N VAL A 39 4.29 -20.55 -12.35
CA VAL A 39 4.58 -20.41 -13.79
C VAL A 39 6.08 -20.43 -14.03
N SER A 40 6.88 -19.73 -13.21
CA SER A 40 8.35 -19.76 -13.31
C SER A 40 8.90 -21.17 -13.17
N GLY A 41 8.43 -21.94 -12.16
CA GLY A 41 8.86 -23.32 -11.94
C GLY A 41 8.61 -24.19 -13.16
N TRP A 42 7.44 -24.06 -13.79
CA TRP A 42 7.12 -24.77 -15.03
C TRP A 42 7.95 -24.31 -16.22
N SER A 43 8.28 -23.02 -16.32
CA SER A 43 9.11 -22.49 -17.40
C SER A 43 10.55 -23.01 -17.37
N PHE A 44 11.11 -23.30 -16.18
CA PHE A 44 12.50 -23.77 -16.05
C PHE A 44 12.65 -25.29 -15.93
N VAL A 45 11.69 -25.98 -15.28
CA VAL A 45 11.77 -27.42 -15.04
C VAL A 45 11.07 -28.22 -16.14
N GLY A 46 9.99 -27.66 -16.71
CA GLY A 46 9.24 -28.27 -17.79
C GLY A 46 9.78 -27.90 -19.17
N GLN A 47 9.19 -28.51 -20.21
CA GLN A 47 9.35 -28.03 -21.59
C GLN A 47 8.22 -27.04 -21.88
N PRO A 48 8.48 -25.71 -21.89
CA PRO A 48 7.42 -24.71 -22.03
C PRO A 48 6.76 -24.72 -23.41
N ILE A 49 7.52 -25.16 -24.42
CA ILE A 49 7.11 -25.30 -25.81
C ILE A 49 7.66 -26.61 -26.38
N GLN A 50 6.88 -27.29 -27.20
CA GLN A 50 7.30 -28.48 -27.96
C GLN A 50 6.98 -28.28 -29.44
N CYS A 51 7.96 -28.41 -30.32
CA CYS A 51 7.77 -28.18 -31.75
C CYS A 51 7.97 -29.46 -32.57
N TRP A 52 7.21 -29.58 -33.66
CA TRP A 52 7.29 -30.65 -34.63
C TRP A 52 8.35 -30.35 -35.68
N PHE A 53 9.56 -30.88 -35.46
CA PHE A 53 10.67 -30.76 -36.41
C PHE A 53 10.69 -31.89 -37.44
N PRO A 54 11.15 -31.63 -38.67
CA PRO A 54 11.42 -32.67 -39.65
C PRO A 54 12.48 -33.68 -39.15
N LYS A 55 12.36 -34.95 -39.56
CA LYS A 55 13.22 -36.06 -39.09
C LYS A 55 14.73 -35.86 -39.29
N TYR A 56 15.15 -34.98 -40.21
CA TYR A 56 16.56 -34.68 -40.46
C TYR A 56 17.19 -33.71 -39.44
N PHE A 57 16.40 -33.04 -38.60
CA PHE A 57 16.92 -32.27 -37.47
C PHE A 57 17.31 -33.22 -36.33
N THR A 58 18.61 -33.47 -36.17
CA THR A 58 19.14 -34.39 -35.16
C THR A 58 19.42 -33.67 -33.83
N GLY A 59 19.03 -34.30 -32.72
CA GLY A 59 19.39 -33.96 -31.33
C GLY A 59 19.60 -32.48 -31.02
N TYR A 60 20.85 -32.03 -31.10
CA TYR A 60 21.27 -30.66 -30.79
C TYR A 60 20.61 -29.60 -31.67
N TRP A 61 20.39 -29.87 -32.95
CA TRP A 61 19.71 -28.93 -33.86
C TRP A 61 18.24 -28.77 -33.51
N ALA A 62 17.58 -29.84 -33.05
CA ALA A 62 16.19 -29.78 -32.60
C ALA A 62 16.07 -29.00 -31.28
N GLN A 63 17.01 -29.18 -30.35
CA GLN A 63 17.06 -28.40 -29.10
C GLN A 63 17.31 -26.91 -29.39
N TYR A 64 18.29 -26.59 -30.24
CA TYR A 64 18.54 -25.21 -30.65
C TYR A 64 17.32 -24.56 -31.31
N ALA A 65 16.66 -25.26 -32.23
CA ALA A 65 15.47 -24.75 -32.89
C ALA A 65 14.30 -24.58 -31.92
N LEU A 66 14.18 -25.44 -30.90
CA LEU A 66 13.18 -25.33 -29.84
C LEU A 66 13.43 -24.09 -28.97
N ASP A 67 14.67 -23.86 -28.54
CA ASP A 67 15.06 -22.67 -27.78
C ASP A 67 14.90 -21.40 -28.61
N TYR A 68 15.27 -21.45 -29.90
CA TYR A 68 15.04 -20.37 -30.84
C TYR A 68 13.56 -20.02 -30.94
N CYS A 69 12.69 -21.02 -31.10
CA CYS A 69 11.24 -20.82 -31.17
C CYS A 69 10.60 -20.41 -29.85
N PHE A 70 11.23 -20.70 -28.71
CA PHE A 70 10.76 -20.21 -27.42
C PHE A 70 11.10 -18.72 -27.22
N VAL A 71 12.34 -18.34 -27.56
CA VAL A 71 12.86 -16.97 -27.40
C VAL A 71 12.32 -16.03 -28.47
N GLN A 72 12.24 -16.49 -29.72
CA GLN A 72 11.51 -15.80 -30.76
C GLN A 72 10.01 -15.90 -30.52
N ASN A 73 9.29 -14.82 -30.79
CA ASN A 73 7.84 -14.83 -30.67
C ASN A 73 7.22 -15.79 -31.70
N THR A 74 6.21 -16.55 -31.29
CA THR A 74 5.43 -17.41 -32.18
C THR A 74 4.16 -16.70 -32.60
N TYR A 75 3.50 -17.13 -33.69
CA TYR A 75 2.24 -16.52 -34.12
C TYR A 75 1.11 -17.55 -34.15
N PHE A 76 -0.11 -17.08 -33.91
CA PHE A 76 -1.30 -17.92 -34.00
C PHE A 76 -1.90 -17.92 -35.40
N MET A 77 -2.34 -19.09 -35.83
CA MET A 77 -3.05 -19.33 -37.08
C MET A 77 -4.28 -20.20 -36.77
N PRO A 78 -5.51 -19.74 -37.07
CA PRO A 78 -6.69 -20.57 -36.88
C PRO A 78 -6.66 -21.76 -37.85
N MET A 79 -6.88 -22.97 -37.32
CA MET A 79 -6.90 -24.20 -38.12
C MET A 79 -8.18 -24.35 -38.96
N SER A 80 -9.24 -23.60 -38.62
CA SER A 80 -10.58 -23.74 -39.18
C SER A 80 -10.94 -22.68 -40.24
N GLU A 81 -9.98 -21.92 -40.77
CA GLU A 81 -10.29 -21.01 -41.88
C GLU A 81 -10.56 -21.84 -43.15
N LYS A 82 -11.84 -22.19 -43.34
CA LYS A 82 -12.33 -22.89 -44.53
C LYS A 82 -12.05 -22.00 -45.73
N ALA A 83 -10.97 -22.31 -46.45
CA ALA A 83 -10.71 -21.70 -47.74
C ALA A 83 -11.97 -21.82 -48.61
N GLU A 84 -12.39 -20.69 -49.17
CA GLU A 84 -13.53 -20.59 -50.09
C GLU A 84 -13.44 -21.69 -51.16
N TYR A 85 -14.57 -22.37 -51.38
CA TYR A 85 -14.67 -23.52 -52.28
C TYR A 85 -14.41 -23.09 -53.73
N ASN A 86 -13.15 -23.09 -54.15
CA ASN A 86 -12.80 -23.08 -55.56
C ASN A 86 -12.64 -24.53 -56.03
N ARG A 87 -13.46 -24.93 -57.01
CA ARG A 87 -13.66 -26.30 -57.51
C ARG A 87 -12.36 -26.99 -58.01
N ASN A 88 -11.26 -26.26 -58.20
CA ASN A 88 -10.09 -26.71 -58.96
C ASN A 88 -8.79 -26.91 -58.16
N ASP A 89 -8.78 -26.75 -56.83
CA ASP A 89 -7.57 -26.96 -56.02
C ASP A 89 -7.67 -28.21 -55.14
N LEU A 90 -6.89 -29.24 -55.49
CA LEU A 90 -6.83 -30.54 -54.81
C LEU A 90 -5.92 -30.51 -53.55
N ALA A 91 -5.26 -29.39 -53.26
CA ALA A 91 -4.42 -29.20 -52.07
C ALA A 91 -5.24 -28.75 -50.85
N ARG A 92 -6.40 -29.38 -50.60
CA ARG A 92 -7.24 -29.08 -49.42
C ARG A 92 -6.81 -29.94 -48.26
N HIS A 93 -5.93 -29.40 -47.41
CA HIS A 93 -5.73 -29.64 -45.97
C HIS A 93 -4.61 -28.74 -45.40
N LEU A 94 -3.98 -27.91 -46.23
CA LEU A 94 -2.93 -26.99 -45.80
C LEU A 94 -3.52 -25.70 -45.24
N VAL A 95 -3.20 -25.42 -43.97
CA VAL A 95 -3.33 -24.11 -43.34
C VAL A 95 -2.65 -23.07 -44.23
N HIS A 96 -3.39 -22.06 -44.73
CA HIS A 96 -2.83 -21.03 -45.61
C HIS A 96 -1.94 -20.06 -44.80
N ILE A 97 -0.64 -20.34 -44.71
CA ILE A 97 0.30 -19.46 -44.02
C ILE A 97 0.48 -18.18 -44.85
N PRO A 98 0.10 -16.98 -44.35
CA PRO A 98 0.14 -15.75 -45.14
C PRO A 98 1.56 -15.48 -45.61
N ARG A 99 1.76 -15.21 -46.91
CA ARG A 99 3.11 -14.92 -47.46
C ARG A 99 3.63 -13.55 -47.04
N ASN A 100 2.73 -12.66 -46.62
CA ASN A 100 3.07 -11.31 -46.20
C ASN A 100 3.62 -11.31 -44.77
N ILE A 101 4.80 -10.71 -44.58
CA ILE A 101 5.52 -10.71 -43.29
C ILE A 101 4.77 -9.87 -42.26
N THR A 102 4.19 -8.74 -42.68
CA THR A 102 3.47 -7.81 -41.79
C THR A 102 2.23 -8.44 -41.15
N GLU A 103 1.54 -9.33 -41.86
CA GLU A 103 0.37 -10.05 -41.35
C GLU A 103 0.76 -11.10 -40.30
N ARG A 104 1.92 -11.76 -40.48
CA ARG A 104 2.48 -12.67 -39.45
C ARG A 104 2.88 -11.91 -38.20
N GLU A 105 3.52 -10.74 -38.36
CA GLU A 105 3.96 -9.90 -37.25
C GLU A 105 2.79 -9.40 -36.38
N GLN A 106 1.65 -9.10 -36.99
CA GLN A 106 0.45 -8.68 -36.26
C GLN A 106 -0.18 -9.80 -35.41
N ARG A 107 0.09 -11.07 -35.74
CA ARG A 107 -0.43 -12.25 -35.03
C ARG A 107 0.59 -12.84 -34.03
N LEU A 108 1.70 -12.15 -33.79
CA LEU A 108 2.74 -12.60 -32.86
C LEU A 108 2.23 -12.59 -31.40
N ILE A 109 2.67 -13.61 -30.68
CA ILE A 109 2.36 -13.88 -29.29
C ILE A 109 3.70 -13.98 -28.55
N GLY A 110 3.95 -12.99 -27.70
CA GLY A 110 5.15 -12.94 -26.86
C GLY A 110 4.86 -12.76 -25.36
N TYR A 111 3.59 -12.65 -24.96
CA TYR A 111 3.25 -12.33 -23.57
C TYR A 111 3.64 -13.44 -22.58
N TYR A 112 3.61 -14.73 -22.99
CA TYR A 112 3.88 -15.86 -22.11
C TYR A 112 5.27 -15.81 -21.45
N GLN A 113 6.26 -15.20 -22.12
CA GLN A 113 7.61 -15.01 -21.58
C GLN A 113 7.62 -14.05 -20.37
N TRP A 114 6.71 -13.08 -20.36
CA TRP A 114 6.65 -11.99 -19.38
C TRP A 114 5.68 -12.26 -18.22
N VAL A 115 4.86 -13.31 -18.31
CA VAL A 115 3.83 -13.66 -17.30
C VAL A 115 4.37 -13.65 -15.88
N PRO A 116 5.49 -14.34 -15.54
CA PRO A 116 5.94 -14.38 -14.16
C PRO A 116 6.40 -13.02 -13.63
N VAL A 117 7.08 -12.23 -14.48
CA VAL A 117 7.56 -10.90 -14.14
C VAL A 117 6.39 -9.95 -13.89
N VAL A 118 5.37 -10.01 -14.74
CA VAL A 118 4.16 -9.20 -14.61
C VAL A 118 3.40 -9.56 -13.34
N LEU A 119 3.23 -10.85 -13.02
CA LEU A 119 2.55 -11.28 -11.78
C LEU A 119 3.26 -10.78 -10.51
N ILE A 120 4.60 -10.83 -10.48
CA ILE A 120 5.39 -10.31 -9.36
C ILE A 120 5.27 -8.78 -9.27
N LEU A 121 5.31 -8.08 -10.40
CA LEU A 121 5.10 -6.63 -10.44
C LEU A 121 3.70 -6.25 -9.95
N GLN A 122 2.67 -6.98 -10.38
CA GLN A 122 1.30 -6.79 -9.92
C GLN A 122 1.19 -6.98 -8.39
N ALA A 123 1.84 -8.02 -7.84
CA ALA A 123 1.91 -8.23 -6.40
C ALA A 123 2.55 -7.04 -5.66
N ALA A 124 3.69 -6.53 -6.16
CA ALA A 124 4.35 -5.37 -5.57
C ALA A 124 3.47 -4.11 -5.59
N LEU A 125 2.73 -3.91 -6.69
CA LEU A 125 1.80 -2.79 -6.81
C LEU A 125 0.62 -2.90 -5.83
N PHE A 126 0.11 -4.11 -5.51
CA PHE A 126 -0.92 -4.30 -4.48
C PHE A 126 -0.44 -3.93 -3.06
N VAL A 127 0.87 -3.98 -2.80
CA VAL A 127 1.48 -3.60 -1.51
C VAL A 127 1.73 -2.07 -1.42
N LEU A 128 1.72 -1.34 -2.53
CA LEU A 128 2.02 0.09 -2.56
C LEU A 128 1.10 0.94 -1.65
N PRO A 129 -0.24 0.77 -1.63
CA PRO A 129 -1.11 1.59 -0.79
C PRO A 129 -0.85 1.42 0.71
N ILE A 130 -0.49 0.22 1.19
CA ILE A 130 -0.15 -0.01 2.61
C ILE A 130 1.19 0.61 2.97
N VAL A 131 2.19 0.55 2.09
CA VAL A 131 3.47 1.23 2.29
C VAL A 131 3.24 2.74 2.40
N PHE A 132 2.39 3.30 1.54
CA PHE A 132 2.01 4.71 1.60
C PHE A 132 1.28 5.06 2.91
N TRP A 133 0.31 4.23 3.34
CA TRP A 133 -0.36 4.41 4.63
C TRP A 133 0.65 4.46 5.77
N ARG A 134 1.56 3.47 5.86
CA ARG A 134 2.54 3.39 6.96
C ARG A 134 3.50 4.58 6.97
N ALA A 135 4.05 4.96 5.82
CA ALA A 135 4.95 6.11 5.73
C ALA A 135 4.29 7.41 6.20
N MET A 136 3.00 7.60 5.88
CA MET A 136 2.27 8.80 6.30
C MET A 136 1.72 8.70 7.72
N TYR A 137 1.33 7.51 8.17
CA TYR A 137 0.78 7.27 9.50
C TYR A 137 1.89 7.36 10.56
N GLU A 138 3.07 6.81 10.31
CA GLU A 138 4.22 6.94 11.23
C GLU A 138 4.64 8.40 11.45
N SER A 139 4.44 9.26 10.43
CA SER A 139 4.68 10.70 10.57
C SER A 139 3.73 11.39 11.58
N THR A 140 2.58 10.79 11.89
CA THR A 140 1.63 11.35 12.89
C THR A 140 2.11 11.19 14.33
N GLY A 141 3.05 10.27 14.59
CA GLY A 141 3.47 9.92 15.95
C GLY A 141 2.46 9.11 16.76
N ILE A 142 1.26 8.83 16.22
CA ILE A 142 0.24 7.99 16.86
C ILE A 142 0.49 6.55 16.43
N LYS A 143 0.66 5.63 17.39
CA LYS A 143 0.84 4.19 17.11
C LYS A 143 -0.39 3.41 17.62
N VAL A 144 -1.40 3.19 16.77
CA VAL A 144 -2.60 2.41 17.13
C VAL A 144 -2.22 0.99 17.56
N GLN A 145 -1.23 0.37 16.94
CA GLN A 145 -0.71 -0.93 17.39
C GLN A 145 -0.29 -0.93 18.88
N ALA A 146 0.39 0.12 19.34
CA ALA A 146 0.79 0.23 20.75
C ALA A 146 -0.44 0.39 21.67
N ILE A 147 -1.41 1.21 21.25
CA ILE A 147 -2.68 1.40 21.98
C ILE A 147 -3.45 0.08 22.08
N CYS A 148 -3.59 -0.64 20.97
CA CYS A 148 -4.29 -1.92 20.93
C CYS A 148 -3.56 -2.98 21.77
N THR A 149 -2.23 -3.01 21.73
CA THR A 149 -1.43 -3.95 22.53
C THR A 149 -1.60 -3.71 24.03
N VAL A 150 -1.58 -2.45 24.48
CA VAL A 150 -1.83 -2.09 25.89
C VAL A 150 -3.28 -2.39 26.27
N ALA A 151 -4.24 -2.14 25.36
CA ALA A 151 -5.65 -2.43 25.57
C ALA A 151 -5.93 -3.94 25.69
N MET A 152 -5.24 -4.78 24.92
CA MET A 152 -5.40 -6.24 24.92
C MET A 152 -4.47 -6.98 25.89
N GLY A 153 -3.66 -6.27 26.69
CA GLY A 153 -2.73 -6.89 27.63
C GLY A 153 -3.46 -7.76 28.66
N ALA A 154 -2.88 -8.92 28.99
CA ALA A 154 -3.47 -9.88 29.94
C ALA A 154 -3.70 -9.28 31.34
N GLU A 155 -2.93 -8.25 31.71
CA GLU A 155 -3.07 -7.46 32.94
C GLU A 155 -4.44 -6.76 33.06
N ASN A 156 -5.13 -6.53 31.94
CA ASN A 156 -6.46 -5.91 31.92
C ASN A 156 -7.59 -6.88 32.29
N MET A 157 -7.27 -8.13 32.64
CA MET A 157 -8.23 -9.08 33.23
C MET A 157 -8.64 -8.64 34.64
N ASP A 158 -7.74 -7.99 35.40
CA ASP A 158 -8.05 -7.40 36.70
C ASP A 158 -8.73 -6.02 36.53
N PRO A 159 -9.92 -5.78 37.12
CA PRO A 159 -10.68 -4.54 36.92
C PRO A 159 -9.96 -3.29 37.42
N ALA A 160 -9.20 -3.37 38.52
CA ALA A 160 -8.48 -2.21 39.07
C ALA A 160 -7.31 -1.79 38.18
N THR A 161 -6.57 -2.78 37.66
CA THR A 161 -5.46 -2.57 36.72
C THR A 161 -5.97 -2.08 35.36
N ARG A 162 -7.07 -2.66 34.87
CA ARG A 162 -7.75 -2.22 33.64
C ARG A 162 -8.12 -0.75 33.70
N HIS A 163 -8.76 -0.29 34.77
CA HIS A 163 -9.16 1.11 34.91
C HIS A 163 -7.97 2.09 34.85
N LYS A 164 -6.84 1.74 35.48
CA LYS A 164 -5.60 2.54 35.41
C LYS A 164 -5.07 2.61 33.96
N ASN A 165 -5.01 1.47 33.28
CA ASN A 165 -4.52 1.38 31.91
C ASN A 165 -5.44 2.14 30.93
N MET A 166 -6.77 2.04 31.08
CA MET A 166 -7.72 2.79 30.25
C MET A 166 -7.66 4.29 30.51
N THR A 167 -7.41 4.72 31.75
CA THR A 167 -7.19 6.14 32.07
C THR A 167 -5.93 6.67 31.38
N LEU A 168 -4.85 5.88 31.37
CA LEU A 168 -3.60 6.22 30.68
C LEU A 168 -3.80 6.32 29.16
N VAL A 169 -4.47 5.33 28.56
CA VAL A 169 -4.81 5.32 27.12
C VAL A 169 -5.69 6.53 26.76
N GLY A 170 -6.70 6.83 27.58
CA GLY A 170 -7.57 7.99 27.40
C GLY A 170 -6.78 9.31 27.41
N ARG A 171 -5.88 9.49 28.38
CA ARG A 171 -5.02 10.68 28.44
C ARG A 171 -4.13 10.81 27.20
N PHE A 172 -3.48 9.72 26.78
CA PHE A 172 -2.65 9.70 25.58
C PHE A 172 -3.43 10.04 24.30
N LEU A 173 -4.67 9.54 24.17
CA LEU A 173 -5.55 9.87 23.05
C LEU A 173 -5.91 11.37 23.03
N THR A 174 -6.25 11.97 24.18
CA THR A 174 -6.57 13.40 24.26
C THR A 174 -5.36 14.28 23.94
N GLU A 175 -4.18 13.96 24.48
CA GLU A 175 -2.94 14.71 24.24
C GLU A 175 -2.46 14.60 22.77
N SER A 176 -2.59 13.42 22.15
CA SER A 176 -2.23 13.23 20.74
C SER A 176 -3.17 13.96 19.77
N VAL A 177 -4.46 14.03 20.09
CA VAL A 177 -5.42 14.84 19.33
C VAL A 177 -5.16 16.34 19.52
N TRP A 178 -4.81 16.80 20.73
CA TRP A 178 -4.53 18.21 21.02
C TRP A 178 -3.22 18.72 20.39
N SER A 179 -2.14 17.94 20.48
CA SER A 179 -0.83 18.28 19.88
C SER A 179 -0.87 18.47 18.35
N THR A 180 -1.86 17.88 17.67
CA THR A 180 -2.11 18.09 16.24
C THR A 180 -2.57 19.53 15.92
N ILE A 181 -3.09 20.27 16.91
CA ILE A 181 -3.72 21.60 16.77
C ILE A 181 -2.72 22.76 16.94
N GLU A 182 -1.75 22.66 17.86
CA GLU A 182 -0.89 23.79 18.30
C GLU A 182 0.31 24.10 17.38
N GLY A 183 0.58 23.30 16.34
CA GLY A 183 1.72 23.52 15.42
C GLY A 183 1.62 24.75 14.49
N GLY A 184 0.81 25.76 14.82
CA GLY A 184 0.32 26.79 13.90
C GLY A 184 1.01 28.17 13.93
N TRP A 185 1.86 28.51 14.90
CA TRP A 185 2.30 29.92 15.07
C TRP A 185 3.76 30.21 14.67
N LEU A 186 4.70 29.26 14.78
CA LEU A 186 6.14 29.56 14.63
C LEU A 186 6.68 29.56 13.17
N HIS A 187 5.88 29.18 12.16
CA HIS A 187 6.37 28.94 10.79
C HIS A 187 6.28 30.16 9.84
N ASN A 188 5.87 31.33 10.34
CA ASN A 188 5.59 32.48 9.48
C ASN A 188 6.84 33.22 8.96
N GLN A 189 8.06 32.83 9.36
CA GLN A 189 9.26 33.67 9.17
C GLN A 189 10.31 33.17 8.17
N LEU A 190 10.26 31.93 7.67
CA LEU A 190 11.36 31.33 6.86
C LEU A 190 10.92 30.80 5.48
N ARG A 191 9.93 31.48 4.91
CA ARG A 191 9.39 31.22 3.57
C ARG A 191 10.30 31.87 2.52
N GLY A 192 10.95 31.07 1.67
CA GLY A 192 11.67 31.66 0.52
C GLY A 192 12.29 30.70 -0.48
N LYS A 193 13.36 29.98 -0.11
CA LYS A 193 14.27 29.40 -1.12
C LYS A 193 14.61 27.91 -0.97
N TYR A 194 14.03 27.23 0.01
CA TYR A 194 14.40 25.84 0.34
C TYR A 194 13.83 24.78 -0.63
N LEU A 195 12.65 25.03 -1.20
CA LEU A 195 12.00 24.05 -2.08
C LEU A 195 12.66 24.00 -3.48
N THR A 196 13.09 25.16 -3.98
CA THR A 196 13.87 25.25 -5.22
C THR A 196 15.22 24.59 -5.08
N THR A 197 15.91 24.74 -3.94
CA THR A 197 17.19 24.06 -3.70
C THR A 197 17.03 22.55 -3.56
N MET A 198 15.99 22.07 -2.87
CA MET A 198 15.73 20.63 -2.75
C MET A 198 15.28 19.97 -4.07
N TYR A 199 14.50 20.68 -4.90
CA TYR A 199 14.15 20.20 -6.25
C TYR A 199 15.38 20.09 -7.13
N LEU A 200 16.26 21.10 -7.12
CA LEU A 200 17.52 21.07 -7.86
C LEU A 200 18.45 19.95 -7.37
N LEU A 201 18.52 19.72 -6.06
CA LEU A 201 19.30 18.63 -5.47
C LEU A 201 18.74 17.25 -5.85
N THR A 202 17.41 17.10 -5.85
CA THR A 202 16.75 15.85 -6.27
C THR A 202 16.99 15.59 -7.76
N LYS A 203 16.89 16.63 -8.61
CA LYS A 203 17.23 16.53 -10.02
C LYS A 203 18.71 16.19 -10.23
N LEU A 204 19.62 16.78 -9.45
CA LEU A 204 21.04 16.44 -9.45
C LEU A 204 21.26 14.96 -9.10
N MET A 205 20.60 14.45 -8.05
CA MET A 205 20.69 13.04 -7.66
C MET A 205 20.16 12.10 -8.75
N PHE A 206 19.05 12.43 -9.40
CA PHE A 206 18.55 11.65 -10.54
C PHE A 206 19.54 11.67 -11.72
N THR A 207 20.12 12.83 -12.04
CA THR A 207 21.15 12.93 -13.07
C THR A 207 22.39 12.11 -12.71
N CYS A 208 22.86 12.17 -11.45
CA CYS A 208 23.97 11.34 -10.97
C CYS A 208 23.64 9.85 -11.04
N ASN A 209 22.42 9.45 -10.69
CA ASN A 209 21.97 8.06 -10.82
C ASN A 209 21.99 7.60 -12.29
N CYS A 210 21.47 8.41 -13.22
CA CYS A 210 21.54 8.12 -14.65
C CYS A 210 22.99 8.00 -15.15
N VAL A 211 23.90 8.87 -14.70
CA VAL A 211 25.33 8.81 -15.07
C VAL A 211 25.99 7.55 -14.52
N VAL A 212 25.71 7.17 -13.27
CA VAL A 212 26.24 5.94 -12.66
C VAL A 212 25.70 4.71 -13.38
N GLN A 213 24.40 4.65 -13.67
CA GLN A 213 23.78 3.55 -14.43
C GLN A 213 24.37 3.44 -15.84
N PHE A 214 24.59 4.57 -16.52
CA PHE A 214 25.24 4.60 -17.82
C PHE A 214 26.70 4.11 -17.76
N PHE A 215 27.43 4.46 -16.70
CA PHE A 215 28.81 4.01 -16.48
C PHE A 215 28.88 2.51 -16.14
N VAL A 216 27.98 2.01 -15.29
CA VAL A 216 27.86 0.58 -15.00
C VAL A 216 27.51 -0.20 -16.28
N LEU A 217 26.59 0.30 -17.10
CA LEU A 217 26.21 -0.31 -18.37
C LEU A 217 27.38 -0.33 -19.36
N LYS A 218 28.13 0.78 -19.48
CA LYS A 218 29.38 0.84 -20.27
C LYS A 218 30.38 -0.24 -19.81
N THR A 219 30.57 -0.36 -18.49
CA THR A 219 31.54 -1.30 -17.89
C THR A 219 31.11 -2.74 -18.10
N PHE A 220 29.81 -3.03 -17.95
CA PHE A 220 29.24 -4.36 -18.17
C PHE A 220 29.30 -4.79 -19.64
N LEU A 221 29.12 -3.86 -20.58
CA LEU A 221 29.20 -4.11 -22.02
C LEU A 221 30.64 -4.08 -22.58
N GLY A 222 31.63 -3.66 -21.79
CA GLY A 222 33.05 -3.71 -22.16
C GLY A 222 33.52 -2.64 -23.15
N PHE A 223 32.81 -1.51 -23.28
CA PHE A 223 33.16 -0.45 -24.24
C PHE A 223 34.13 0.58 -23.66
N GLU A 224 35.11 1.06 -24.44
CA GLU A 224 36.12 2.02 -23.97
C GLU A 224 35.65 3.50 -24.02
N GLY A 225 34.71 3.85 -24.90
CA GLY A 225 34.24 5.23 -25.13
C GLY A 225 32.96 5.63 -24.38
N LEU A 226 32.83 6.91 -23.98
CA LEU A 226 31.61 7.46 -23.35
C LEU A 226 30.48 7.71 -24.37
N GLY A 227 30.81 7.84 -25.66
CA GLY A 227 29.88 8.07 -26.77
C GLY A 227 29.40 6.79 -27.49
N TRP A 228 29.52 5.62 -26.86
CA TRP A 228 29.22 4.33 -27.49
C TRP A 228 27.80 4.27 -28.09
N GLY A 229 26.82 4.93 -27.49
CA GLY A 229 25.44 5.00 -28.00
C GLY A 229 25.29 5.78 -29.31
N TRP A 230 26.13 6.79 -29.57
CA TRP A 230 26.07 7.57 -30.81
C TRP A 230 26.63 6.79 -32.01
N ASN A 231 27.59 5.92 -31.75
CA ASN A 231 28.14 4.97 -32.74
C ASN A 231 27.14 3.86 -33.13
N LEU A 232 26.04 3.72 -32.37
CA LEU A 232 24.95 2.78 -32.67
C LEU A 232 23.89 3.37 -33.61
N VAL A 233 23.83 4.69 -33.71
CA VAL A 233 22.86 5.44 -34.54
C VAL A 233 23.45 5.79 -35.91
N SER A 234 24.78 5.73 -36.06
CA SER A 234 25.44 5.96 -37.36
C SER A 234 25.12 4.82 -38.34
N PRO A 235 25.01 5.09 -39.66
CA PRO A 235 24.68 4.08 -40.67
C PRO A 235 25.63 2.88 -40.70
N ASP A 236 26.87 3.08 -40.25
CA ASP A 236 27.95 2.07 -40.27
C ASP A 236 28.09 1.31 -38.94
N TRP A 237 27.09 1.35 -38.06
CA TRP A 237 27.14 0.72 -36.73
C TRP A 237 27.51 -0.76 -36.77
N HIS A 238 27.20 -1.47 -37.87
CA HIS A 238 27.57 -2.86 -38.13
C HIS A 238 29.08 -3.14 -38.17
N ALA A 239 29.91 -2.14 -38.49
CA ALA A 239 31.37 -2.27 -38.58
C ALA A 239 32.09 -2.01 -37.25
N THR A 240 31.38 -1.52 -36.23
CA THR A 240 31.99 -1.03 -34.97
C THR A 240 32.34 -2.13 -33.96
N GLY A 241 31.99 -3.40 -34.23
CA GLY A 241 32.32 -4.55 -33.37
C GLY A 241 31.58 -4.60 -32.03
N ASN A 242 30.72 -3.61 -31.74
CA ASN A 242 30.12 -3.43 -30.42
C ASN A 242 28.96 -4.40 -30.09
N PHE A 243 28.39 -5.08 -31.10
CA PHE A 243 27.41 -6.16 -30.92
C PHE A 243 27.57 -7.22 -32.02
N PRO A 244 28.51 -8.16 -31.88
CA PRO A 244 28.75 -9.18 -32.89
C PRO A 244 27.57 -10.16 -32.96
N ARG A 245 26.93 -10.29 -34.14
CA ARG A 245 25.89 -11.31 -34.39
C ARG A 245 26.45 -12.74 -34.47
N VAL A 246 27.78 -12.88 -34.54
CA VAL A 246 28.50 -14.16 -34.51
C VAL A 246 29.62 -14.02 -33.50
N THR A 247 29.48 -14.66 -32.35
CA THR A 247 30.54 -14.77 -31.34
C THR A 247 31.22 -16.13 -31.48
N LEU A 248 32.54 -16.14 -31.63
CA LEU A 248 33.36 -17.33 -31.49
C LEU A 248 33.72 -17.47 -30.01
N CYS A 249 33.44 -18.63 -29.43
CA CYS A 249 33.86 -18.96 -28.07
C CYS A 249 34.98 -19.99 -28.14
N ASP A 250 36.13 -19.68 -27.53
CA ASP A 250 37.13 -20.70 -27.20
C ASP A 250 36.76 -21.33 -25.85
N PHE A 251 36.73 -22.66 -25.82
CA PHE A 251 36.51 -23.44 -24.61
C PHE A 251 37.84 -23.87 -24.02
N GLU A 252 38.16 -23.37 -22.83
CA GLU A 252 39.28 -23.87 -22.03
C GLU A 252 38.76 -24.80 -20.91
N VAL A 253 39.15 -26.07 -20.98
CA VAL A 253 38.79 -27.10 -19.99
C VAL A 253 39.66 -26.91 -18.75
N ARG A 254 39.08 -26.40 -17.65
CA ARG A 254 39.81 -26.20 -16.39
C ARG A 254 39.78 -27.45 -15.52
N ASN A 255 40.95 -28.07 -15.34
CA ASN A 255 41.17 -29.22 -14.47
C ASN A 255 41.36 -28.78 -12.99
N SER A 256 40.94 -29.65 -12.07
CA SER A 256 40.71 -29.35 -10.65
C SER A 256 41.93 -29.41 -9.70
N ARG A 257 41.80 -28.66 -8.57
CA ARG A 257 42.53 -28.68 -7.26
C ARG A 257 43.75 -27.76 -7.17
N THR A 258 43.87 -26.90 -6.15
CA THR A 258 44.06 -27.24 -4.73
C THR A 258 43.50 -26.21 -3.73
N ARG A 259 43.08 -26.71 -2.56
CA ARG A 259 42.75 -25.97 -1.33
C ARG A 259 44.02 -25.52 -0.61
N GLN A 260 44.01 -24.33 0.01
CA GLN A 260 44.83 -24.03 1.18
C GLN A 260 44.16 -22.99 2.10
N TYR A 261 44.22 -23.26 3.40
CA TYR A 261 43.94 -22.44 4.60
C TYR A 261 44.91 -23.00 5.67
N PRO A 262 45.12 -22.39 6.86
CA PRO A 262 44.83 -21.03 7.35
C PRO A 262 46.03 -20.40 8.14
N SER A 263 45.90 -19.16 8.64
CA SER A 263 46.08 -18.85 10.08
C SER A 263 45.80 -17.39 10.46
N THR A 264 44.89 -17.25 11.43
CA THR A 264 44.75 -16.31 12.56
C THR A 264 45.89 -15.31 12.83
N HIS A 265 45.62 -14.06 13.29
CA HIS A 265 45.49 -13.75 14.72
C HIS A 265 44.98 -12.30 15.05
N GLN A 266 44.08 -12.25 16.05
CA GLN A 266 43.73 -11.24 17.09
C GLN A 266 43.55 -9.73 16.80
N ILE A 267 42.36 -9.18 17.08
CA ILE A 267 41.86 -8.61 18.37
C ILE A 267 42.59 -7.31 18.75
N ASP A 268 42.04 -6.17 18.33
CA ASP A 268 41.47 -5.13 19.21
C ASP A 268 41.16 -3.86 18.42
N LYS A 269 39.86 -3.53 18.34
CA LYS A 269 39.28 -2.17 18.28
C LYS A 269 37.76 -2.25 18.09
N ARG A 270 37.10 -3.00 18.98
CA ARG A 270 35.64 -2.96 19.16
C ARG A 270 35.27 -2.01 20.30
N LYS A 271 35.62 -0.72 20.20
CA LYS A 271 35.09 0.33 21.11
C LYS A 271 34.89 1.72 20.46
N GLU A 272 34.86 1.83 19.13
CA GLU A 272 34.52 3.11 18.45
C GLU A 272 33.30 3.03 17.49
N SER A 273 32.82 1.83 17.16
CA SER A 273 31.72 1.68 16.18
C SER A 273 30.32 1.93 16.75
N VAL A 274 30.16 1.88 18.08
CA VAL A 274 28.83 1.98 18.74
C VAL A 274 28.52 3.42 19.16
N ALA A 275 29.54 4.24 19.48
CA ALA A 275 29.37 5.66 19.80
C ALA A 275 29.03 6.50 18.55
N VAL A 276 29.62 6.17 17.40
CA VAL A 276 29.36 6.85 16.11
C VAL A 276 27.97 6.51 15.57
N VAL A 277 27.51 5.26 15.74
CA VAL A 277 26.16 4.84 15.34
C VAL A 277 25.09 5.41 16.29
N ALA A 278 25.36 5.50 17.60
CA ALA A 278 24.45 6.14 18.55
C ALA A 278 24.35 7.66 18.36
N ALA A 279 25.46 8.33 18.01
CA ALA A 279 25.47 9.75 17.66
C ALA A 279 24.70 10.03 16.35
N HIS A 280 24.86 9.19 15.31
CA HIS A 280 24.10 9.33 14.06
C HIS A 280 22.62 9.02 14.20
N ILE A 281 22.23 8.11 15.10
CA ILE A 281 20.82 7.82 15.38
C ILE A 281 20.18 8.94 16.21
N HIS A 282 20.91 9.55 17.15
CA HIS A 282 20.42 10.71 17.91
C HIS A 282 20.25 11.96 17.02
N ASP A 283 21.18 12.22 16.08
CA ASP A 283 21.10 13.32 15.11
C ASP A 283 20.03 13.06 14.01
N ALA A 284 19.86 11.80 13.58
CA ALA A 284 18.81 11.42 12.65
C ALA A 284 17.41 11.47 13.28
N LEU A 285 17.27 11.16 14.57
CA LEU A 285 16.00 11.25 15.31
C LEU A 285 15.62 12.72 15.62
N GLU A 286 16.58 13.61 15.85
CA GLU A 286 16.34 15.05 16.02
C GLU A 286 16.02 15.76 14.68
N THR A 287 16.59 15.25 13.59
CA THR A 287 16.29 15.68 12.20
C THR A 287 14.91 15.17 11.74
N GLN A 288 14.52 13.93 12.11
CA GLN A 288 13.16 13.41 11.87
C GLN A 288 12.07 14.13 12.69
N ARG A 289 12.38 14.61 13.89
CA ARG A 289 11.47 15.45 14.70
C ARG A 289 11.19 16.83 14.07
N LYS A 290 12.10 17.34 13.21
CA LYS A 290 11.92 18.59 12.45
C LYS A 290 11.29 18.40 11.06
N LEU A 291 11.18 17.16 10.57
CA LEU A 291 10.71 16.83 9.22
C LEU A 291 9.23 16.47 9.10
N SER A 292 8.49 16.33 10.21
CA SER A 292 7.11 15.81 10.18
C SER A 292 6.00 16.82 9.83
N SER A 293 6.23 17.80 8.94
CA SER A 293 5.11 18.63 8.45
C SER A 293 5.24 19.10 7.00
N LYS A 294 5.21 18.10 6.11
CA LYS A 294 4.51 17.99 4.81
C LYS A 294 4.50 19.15 3.80
N SER A 295 5.07 18.83 2.63
CA SER A 295 4.43 18.69 1.31
C SER A 295 3.03 19.31 1.10
N ARG A 296 2.92 20.09 0.01
CA ARG A 296 1.67 20.58 -0.61
C ARG A 296 1.74 20.36 -2.13
N PHE A 297 1.06 19.33 -2.64
CA PHE A 297 0.71 19.24 -4.07
C PHE A 297 -0.68 18.63 -4.35
N LEU A 298 -1.67 18.72 -3.45
CA LEU A 298 -3.06 18.55 -3.91
C LEU A 298 -4.05 19.21 -2.95
N GLY A 299 -4.56 20.36 -3.37
CA GLY A 299 -5.48 21.20 -2.60
C GLY A 299 -6.89 20.63 -2.55
N VAL A 300 -7.11 19.61 -1.72
CA VAL A 300 -8.39 19.21 -1.10
C VAL A 300 -8.14 18.53 0.26
N LEU A 301 -6.96 17.93 0.48
CA LEU A 301 -6.57 17.21 1.71
C LEU A 301 -6.19 18.08 2.92
N LEU A 302 -6.02 19.39 2.77
CA LEU A 302 -5.31 20.24 3.75
C LEU A 302 -6.17 21.20 4.58
N TYR A 303 -7.49 21.24 4.38
CA TYR A 303 -8.35 21.95 5.32
C TYR A 303 -8.50 21.22 6.66
N GLY A 304 -8.24 19.91 6.72
CA GLY A 304 -8.48 19.09 7.92
C GLY A 304 -7.48 19.22 9.08
N LYS A 305 -6.28 19.80 8.87
CA LYS A 305 -5.25 19.87 9.92
C LYS A 305 -5.64 20.84 11.05
N HIS A 306 -6.39 21.90 10.74
CA HIS A 306 -6.93 22.82 11.75
C HIS A 306 -8.17 22.26 12.49
N TYR A 307 -8.86 21.25 11.93
CA TYR A 307 -10.09 20.67 12.50
C TYR A 307 -9.90 19.31 13.20
N GLY A 308 -8.66 18.80 13.35
CA GLY A 308 -8.40 17.47 13.93
C GLY A 308 -9.07 16.33 13.14
N SER A 309 -8.97 16.39 11.81
CA SER A 309 -9.53 15.40 10.87
C SER A 309 -8.45 14.85 9.91
N TYR A 310 -7.17 14.98 10.28
CA TYR A 310 -6.05 14.65 9.42
C TYR A 310 -5.85 13.14 9.26
N VAL A 311 -5.89 12.37 10.35
CA VAL A 311 -5.70 10.91 10.32
C VAL A 311 -6.86 10.26 9.57
N THR A 312 -8.08 10.71 9.85
CA THR A 312 -9.30 10.26 9.19
C THR A 312 -9.25 10.55 7.69
N GLY A 313 -8.84 11.76 7.30
CA GLY A 313 -8.71 12.14 5.89
C GLY A 313 -7.63 11.33 5.16
N LEU A 314 -6.48 11.09 5.81
CA LEU A 314 -5.43 10.24 5.28
C LEU A 314 -5.92 8.81 5.03
N TYR A 315 -6.71 8.27 5.96
CA TYR A 315 -7.26 6.91 5.83
C TYR A 315 -8.22 6.80 4.65
N LEU A 316 -9.13 7.76 4.47
CA LEU A 316 -10.03 7.80 3.31
C LEU A 316 -9.27 7.89 1.98
N VAL A 317 -8.14 8.60 1.96
CA VAL A 317 -7.28 8.71 0.77
C VAL A 317 -6.61 7.39 0.45
N VAL A 318 -6.15 6.65 1.47
CA VAL A 318 -5.62 5.30 1.27
C VAL A 318 -6.70 4.35 0.74
N LYS A 319 -7.92 4.43 1.26
CA LYS A 319 -9.05 3.65 0.74
C LYS A 319 -9.35 3.96 -0.72
N PHE A 320 -9.29 5.23 -1.10
CA PHE A 320 -9.41 5.64 -2.49
C PHE A 320 -8.23 5.12 -3.33
N LEU A 321 -7.00 5.14 -2.81
CA LEU A 321 -5.84 4.57 -3.50
C LEU A 321 -6.00 3.07 -3.73
N TYR A 322 -6.59 2.30 -2.82
CA TYR A 322 -6.92 0.89 -3.06
C TYR A 322 -7.91 0.70 -4.22
N LEU A 323 -8.89 1.59 -4.38
CA LEU A 323 -9.82 1.54 -5.52
C LEU A 323 -9.12 1.83 -6.85
N VAL A 324 -8.34 2.92 -6.89
CA VAL A 324 -7.54 3.26 -8.07
C VAL A 324 -6.59 2.12 -8.40
N GLN A 325 -5.99 1.51 -7.37
CA GLN A 325 -5.10 0.38 -7.52
C GLN A 325 -5.78 -0.81 -8.19
N VAL A 326 -6.97 -1.23 -7.76
CA VAL A 326 -7.68 -2.36 -8.40
C VAL A 326 -8.03 -2.03 -9.86
N ILE A 327 -8.43 -0.79 -10.16
CA ILE A 327 -8.71 -0.35 -11.55
C ILE A 327 -7.43 -0.44 -12.41
N CYS A 328 -6.31 0.06 -11.90
CA CYS A 328 -5.01 -0.04 -12.57
C CYS A 328 -4.63 -1.50 -12.85
N GLN A 329 -4.90 -2.42 -11.92
CA GLN A 329 -4.62 -3.85 -12.10
C GLN A 329 -5.45 -4.48 -13.22
N PHE A 330 -6.73 -4.11 -13.33
CA PHE A 330 -7.57 -4.51 -14.45
C PHE A 330 -7.06 -3.97 -15.80
N ILE A 331 -6.58 -2.74 -15.83
CA ILE A 331 -6.01 -2.14 -17.04
C ILE A 331 -4.71 -2.85 -17.44
N ILE A 332 -3.81 -3.12 -16.48
CA ILE A 332 -2.58 -3.87 -16.73
C ILE A 332 -2.90 -5.25 -17.28
N LEU A 333 -3.84 -5.96 -16.66
CA LEU A 333 -4.30 -7.27 -17.12
C LEU A 333 -4.84 -7.21 -18.56
N ASN A 334 -5.74 -6.27 -18.85
CA ASN A 334 -6.32 -6.12 -20.19
C ASN A 334 -5.27 -5.75 -21.26
N SER A 335 -4.35 -4.83 -20.91
CA SER A 335 -3.27 -4.43 -21.81
C SER A 335 -2.29 -5.57 -22.08
N PHE A 336 -2.05 -6.42 -21.08
CA PHE A 336 -1.11 -7.53 -21.18
C PHE A 336 -1.62 -8.67 -22.08
N LEU A 337 -2.92 -8.99 -21.99
CA LEU A 337 -3.53 -10.00 -22.86
C LEU A 337 -3.79 -9.49 -24.30
N GLY A 338 -3.69 -8.17 -24.54
CA GLY A 338 -3.98 -7.57 -25.85
C GLY A 338 -5.47 -7.56 -26.23
N THR A 339 -6.36 -7.71 -25.24
CA THR A 339 -7.82 -7.75 -25.44
C THR A 339 -8.41 -6.35 -25.64
N LYS A 340 -9.34 -6.22 -26.60
CA LYS A 340 -9.99 -4.93 -26.90
C LYS A 340 -11.01 -4.49 -25.84
N TYR A 341 -11.53 -5.42 -25.03
CA TYR A 341 -12.60 -5.16 -24.07
C TYR A 341 -12.22 -5.69 -22.68
N THR A 342 -12.48 -4.92 -21.63
CA THR A 342 -12.09 -5.24 -20.24
C THR A 342 -12.90 -6.37 -19.60
N PHE A 343 -14.09 -6.65 -20.12
CA PHE A 343 -15.03 -7.65 -19.60
C PHE A 343 -14.89 -9.03 -20.26
N TRP A 344 -13.75 -9.30 -20.90
CA TRP A 344 -13.47 -10.58 -21.57
C TRP A 344 -13.64 -11.81 -20.66
N GLY A 345 -13.48 -11.67 -19.33
CA GLY A 345 -13.65 -12.79 -18.39
C GLY A 345 -15.06 -13.39 -18.39
N PHE A 346 -16.10 -12.57 -18.58
CA PHE A 346 -17.48 -13.06 -18.72
C PHE A 346 -17.69 -13.79 -20.06
N GLU A 347 -17.07 -13.29 -21.13
CA GLU A 347 -17.18 -13.87 -22.47
C GLU A 347 -16.51 -15.25 -22.53
N ILE A 348 -15.31 -15.40 -21.98
CA ILE A 348 -14.62 -16.70 -21.94
C ILE A 348 -15.39 -17.72 -21.09
N LEU A 349 -16.00 -17.28 -19.98
CA LEU A 349 -16.83 -18.18 -19.17
C LEU A 349 -18.09 -18.64 -19.91
N ARG A 350 -18.70 -17.73 -20.68
CA ARG A 350 -19.83 -18.03 -21.58
C ARG A 350 -19.39 -19.01 -22.67
N ASP A 351 -18.26 -18.77 -23.32
CA ASP A 351 -17.74 -19.62 -24.39
C ASP A 351 -17.41 -21.03 -23.87
N LEU A 352 -16.81 -21.12 -22.67
CA LEU A 352 -16.53 -22.39 -22.01
C LEU A 352 -17.82 -23.15 -21.63
N ALA A 353 -18.87 -22.43 -21.21
CA ALA A 353 -20.17 -23.03 -20.91
C ALA A 353 -20.89 -23.56 -22.17
N TYR A 354 -20.67 -22.94 -23.32
CA TYR A 354 -21.19 -23.39 -24.63
C TYR A 354 -20.26 -24.37 -25.35
N GLY A 355 -19.11 -24.74 -24.75
CA GLY A 355 -18.15 -25.67 -25.34
C GLY A 355 -17.39 -25.12 -26.55
N ARG A 356 -17.29 -23.79 -26.71
CA ARG A 356 -16.45 -23.17 -27.74
C ARG A 356 -14.98 -23.20 -27.32
N GLU A 357 -14.13 -23.75 -28.19
CA GLU A 357 -12.71 -23.89 -27.92
C GLU A 357 -11.88 -22.69 -28.39
N TRP A 358 -10.61 -22.65 -27.95
CA TRP A 358 -9.62 -21.62 -28.30
C TRP A 358 -9.34 -21.52 -29.80
N GLU A 359 -9.60 -22.59 -30.56
CA GLU A 359 -9.44 -22.65 -32.01
C GLU A 359 -10.37 -21.67 -32.75
N GLU A 360 -11.56 -21.41 -32.18
CA GLU A 360 -12.56 -20.49 -32.74
C GLU A 360 -12.48 -19.08 -32.14
N SER A 361 -12.16 -18.97 -30.85
CA SER A 361 -12.11 -17.68 -30.14
C SER A 361 -10.80 -16.92 -30.35
N GLY A 362 -9.70 -17.64 -30.68
CA GLY A 362 -8.36 -17.06 -30.82
C GLY A 362 -7.76 -16.55 -29.50
N HIS A 363 -8.45 -16.72 -28.38
CA HIS A 363 -7.96 -16.39 -27.06
C HIS A 363 -7.14 -17.56 -26.48
N PHE A 364 -5.94 -17.27 -25.98
CA PHE A 364 -5.02 -18.25 -25.40
C PHE A 364 -4.77 -19.49 -26.29
N PRO A 365 -4.20 -19.32 -27.49
CA PRO A 365 -3.94 -20.44 -28.38
C PRO A 365 -2.90 -21.40 -27.79
N ARG A 366 -3.17 -22.69 -27.92
CA ARG A 366 -2.29 -23.77 -27.44
C ARG A 366 -1.36 -24.29 -28.52
N VAL A 367 -1.68 -24.00 -29.78
CA VAL A 367 -0.86 -24.34 -30.93
C VAL A 367 -0.50 -23.05 -31.66
N THR A 368 0.79 -22.85 -31.89
CA THR A 368 1.35 -21.70 -32.60
C THR A 368 2.31 -22.15 -33.69
N MET A 369 2.60 -21.25 -34.62
CA MET A 369 3.59 -21.46 -35.67
C MET A 369 4.84 -20.66 -35.35
N CYS A 370 6.00 -21.28 -35.56
CA CYS A 370 7.31 -20.65 -35.43
C CYS A 370 8.01 -20.67 -36.78
N ASP A 371 8.55 -19.53 -37.17
CA ASP A 371 9.39 -19.42 -38.35
C ASP A 371 10.85 -19.25 -37.90
N PHE A 372 11.75 -20.07 -38.44
CA PHE A 372 13.18 -19.95 -38.19
C PHE A 372 13.97 -20.08 -39.48
N ASP A 373 15.08 -19.36 -39.57
CA ASP A 373 15.89 -19.30 -40.78
C ASP A 373 17.20 -20.08 -40.59
N VAL A 374 17.50 -20.97 -41.53
CA VAL A 374 18.75 -21.73 -41.61
C VAL A 374 19.56 -21.23 -42.79
N ARG A 375 20.85 -20.94 -42.57
CA ARG A 375 21.77 -20.51 -43.62
C ARG A 375 22.54 -21.70 -44.16
N VAL A 376 22.44 -21.94 -45.46
CA VAL A 376 23.19 -22.99 -46.17
C VAL A 376 23.84 -22.38 -47.41
N LEU A 377 25.17 -22.49 -47.54
CA LEU A 377 25.93 -22.00 -48.72
C LEU A 377 25.69 -20.53 -49.09
N GLY A 378 25.38 -19.67 -48.11
CA GLY A 378 25.11 -18.24 -48.32
C GLY A 378 23.64 -17.90 -48.61
N ASN A 379 22.78 -18.90 -48.85
CA ASN A 379 21.35 -18.71 -49.03
C ASN A 379 20.59 -18.92 -47.70
N LEU A 380 19.56 -18.09 -47.48
CA LEU A 380 18.68 -18.14 -46.32
C LEU A 380 17.46 -19.01 -46.64
N HIS A 381 17.29 -20.11 -45.92
CA HIS A 381 16.13 -20.99 -46.03
C HIS A 381 15.24 -20.85 -44.80
N ARG A 382 13.99 -20.42 -45.00
CA ARG A 382 12.99 -20.27 -43.94
C ARG A 382 12.21 -21.55 -43.75
N HIS A 383 12.19 -22.06 -42.53
CA HIS A 383 11.39 -23.21 -42.12
C HIS A 383 10.26 -22.76 -41.19
N THR A 384 9.07 -23.29 -41.41
CA THR A 384 7.89 -23.05 -40.55
C THR A 384 7.53 -24.35 -39.83
N VAL A 385 7.53 -24.34 -38.50
CA VAL A 385 7.20 -25.51 -37.68
C VAL A 385 6.02 -25.23 -36.77
N GLN A 386 5.23 -26.27 -36.51
CA GLN A 386 4.12 -26.21 -35.57
C GLN A 386 4.64 -26.48 -34.16
N CYS A 387 4.25 -25.63 -33.22
CA CYS A 387 4.63 -25.72 -31.82
C CYS A 387 3.40 -25.77 -30.91
N VAL A 388 3.46 -26.63 -29.90
CA VAL A 388 2.47 -26.73 -28.82
C VAL A 388 2.99 -25.94 -27.63
N LEU A 389 2.24 -24.92 -27.24
CA LEU A 389 2.57 -23.98 -26.19
C LEU A 389 1.89 -24.38 -24.87
N MET A 390 2.50 -25.36 -24.19
CA MET A 390 1.94 -25.95 -22.96
C MET A 390 1.77 -24.92 -21.84
N ILE A 391 2.67 -23.94 -21.74
CA ILE A 391 2.59 -22.86 -20.75
C ILE A 391 1.28 -22.07 -20.84
N ASN A 392 0.71 -21.94 -22.05
CA ASN A 392 -0.48 -21.14 -22.25
C ASN A 392 -1.75 -21.79 -21.69
N MET A 393 -1.75 -23.12 -21.56
CA MET A 393 -2.83 -23.85 -20.89
C MET A 393 -2.95 -23.46 -19.42
N PHE A 394 -1.82 -23.23 -18.74
CA PHE A 394 -1.82 -22.73 -17.36
C PHE A 394 -2.19 -21.26 -17.29
N ASN A 395 -1.64 -20.43 -18.19
CA ASN A 395 -1.93 -18.99 -18.24
C ASN A 395 -3.44 -18.73 -18.43
N GLU A 396 -4.09 -19.47 -19.32
CA GLU A 396 -5.55 -19.41 -19.51
C GLU A 396 -6.30 -19.55 -18.17
N LYS A 397 -5.97 -20.58 -17.38
CA LYS A 397 -6.67 -20.83 -16.10
C LYS A 397 -6.32 -19.83 -15.02
N ILE A 398 -5.04 -19.45 -14.92
CA ILE A 398 -4.58 -18.47 -13.93
C ILE A 398 -5.23 -17.10 -14.19
N TYR A 399 -5.21 -16.62 -15.44
CA TYR A 399 -5.77 -15.31 -15.77
C TYR A 399 -7.30 -15.26 -15.69
N LEU A 400 -7.99 -16.36 -16.03
CA LEU A 400 -9.42 -16.46 -15.79
C LEU A 400 -9.74 -16.36 -14.30
N PHE A 401 -9.03 -17.11 -13.46
CA PHE A 401 -9.22 -17.04 -12.02
C PHE A 401 -8.90 -15.65 -11.45
N LEU A 402 -7.78 -15.05 -11.85
CA LEU A 402 -7.36 -13.71 -11.40
C LEU A 402 -8.35 -12.63 -11.79
N TRP A 403 -8.97 -12.71 -12.97
CA TRP A 403 -9.97 -11.75 -13.42
C TRP A 403 -11.19 -11.71 -12.47
N TRP A 404 -11.72 -12.88 -12.11
CA TRP A 404 -12.82 -13.00 -11.14
C TRP A 404 -12.40 -12.60 -9.72
N TRP A 405 -11.18 -12.96 -9.34
CA TRP A 405 -10.62 -12.57 -8.05
C TRP A 405 -10.49 -11.05 -7.92
N PHE A 406 -9.95 -10.36 -8.94
CA PHE A 406 -9.85 -8.90 -8.94
C PHE A 406 -11.22 -8.22 -8.95
N LEU A 407 -12.23 -8.83 -9.58
CA LEU A 407 -13.59 -8.33 -9.53
C LEU A 407 -14.14 -8.38 -8.10
N LEU A 408 -13.96 -9.51 -7.41
CA LEU A 408 -14.33 -9.68 -6.00
C LEU A 408 -13.63 -8.65 -5.11
N VAL A 409 -12.30 -8.52 -5.26
CA VAL A 409 -11.50 -7.54 -4.52
C VAL A 409 -11.99 -6.12 -4.79
N GLY A 410 -12.31 -5.80 -6.06
CA GLY A 410 -12.86 -4.50 -6.45
C GLY A 410 -14.21 -4.18 -5.79
N VAL A 411 -15.12 -5.15 -5.74
CA VAL A 411 -16.42 -4.98 -5.07
C VAL A 411 -16.23 -4.81 -3.55
N CYS A 412 -15.43 -5.66 -2.90
CA CYS A 412 -15.18 -5.56 -1.46
C CYS A 412 -14.50 -4.25 -1.07
N THR A 413 -13.53 -3.78 -1.85
CA THR A 413 -12.85 -2.50 -1.61
C THR A 413 -13.78 -1.31 -1.84
N LEU A 414 -14.69 -1.37 -2.83
CA LEU A 414 -15.69 -0.33 -3.07
C LEU A 414 -16.69 -0.22 -1.93
N LEU A 415 -17.22 -1.35 -1.46
CA LEU A 415 -18.13 -1.38 -0.31
C LEU A 415 -17.44 -0.86 0.96
N SER A 416 -16.18 -1.24 1.18
CA SER A 416 -15.37 -0.73 2.29
C SER A 416 -15.18 0.79 2.19
N PHE A 417 -14.80 1.31 1.03
CA PHE A 417 -14.63 2.76 0.82
C PHE A 417 -15.93 3.52 1.10
N ILE A 418 -17.06 3.08 0.55
CA ILE A 418 -18.36 3.72 0.78
C ILE A 418 -18.72 3.69 2.27
N TYR A 419 -18.54 2.54 2.94
CA TYR A 419 -18.77 2.41 4.37
C TYR A 419 -17.95 3.42 5.18
N TRP A 420 -16.64 3.51 4.93
CA TRP A 420 -15.77 4.44 5.64
C TRP A 420 -16.06 5.90 5.30
N CYS A 421 -16.41 6.23 4.05
CA CYS A 421 -16.88 7.56 3.68
C CYS A 421 -18.11 7.97 4.49
N VAL A 422 -19.12 7.11 4.59
CA VAL A 422 -20.34 7.38 5.36
C VAL A 422 -20.01 7.54 6.85
N MET A 423 -19.20 6.64 7.41
CA MET A 423 -18.88 6.64 8.85
C MET A 423 -17.98 7.80 9.28
N CYS A 424 -17.06 8.24 8.43
CA CYS A 424 -16.10 9.29 8.74
C CYS A 424 -16.60 10.70 8.38
N ILE A 425 -17.38 10.87 7.31
CA ILE A 425 -17.84 12.20 6.85
C ILE A 425 -19.12 12.62 7.59
N VAL A 426 -20.05 11.69 7.85
CA VAL A 426 -21.35 12.02 8.44
C VAL A 426 -21.21 12.19 9.95
N LYS A 427 -21.22 13.46 10.43
CA LYS A 427 -21.16 13.78 11.87
C LYS A 427 -22.27 13.13 12.69
N GLY A 428 -23.44 12.86 12.08
CA GLY A 428 -24.52 12.11 12.73
C GLY A 428 -24.08 10.70 13.14
N GLN A 429 -23.41 9.98 12.24
CA GLN A 429 -22.91 8.61 12.49
C GLN A 429 -21.81 8.59 13.56
N GLN A 430 -20.95 9.62 13.59
CA GLN A 430 -19.94 9.76 14.65
C GLN A 430 -20.59 9.89 16.03
N ARG A 431 -21.67 10.67 16.15
CA ARG A 431 -22.40 10.85 17.41
C ARG A 431 -23.15 9.59 17.83
N VAL A 432 -23.81 8.92 16.89
CA VAL A 432 -24.53 7.66 17.14
C VAL A 432 -23.57 6.59 17.67
N PHE A 433 -22.37 6.51 17.08
CA PHE A 433 -21.33 5.60 17.57
C PHE A 433 -20.97 5.84 19.03
N ILE A 434 -20.66 7.08 19.42
CA ILE A 434 -20.29 7.41 20.81
C ILE A 434 -21.47 7.32 21.77
N HIS A 435 -22.67 7.72 21.34
CA HIS A 435 -23.91 7.60 22.13
C HIS A 435 -24.17 6.16 22.55
N ARG A 436 -23.96 5.20 21.65
CA ARG A 436 -24.13 3.75 21.94
C ARG A 436 -23.28 3.32 23.14
N TYR A 437 -22.03 3.76 23.24
CA TYR A 437 -21.14 3.38 24.34
C TYR A 437 -21.48 4.06 25.66
N LEU A 438 -21.82 5.35 25.62
CA LEU A 438 -22.16 6.10 26.84
C LEU A 438 -23.51 5.69 27.43
N ARG A 439 -24.44 5.19 26.59
CA ARG A 439 -25.74 4.68 27.03
C ARG A 439 -25.63 3.43 27.91
N VAL A 440 -24.59 2.60 27.72
CA VAL A 440 -24.41 1.34 28.48
C VAL A 440 -24.27 1.61 29.99
N TYR A 441 -23.66 2.73 30.36
CA TYR A 441 -23.46 3.13 31.76
C TYR A 441 -24.55 4.09 32.29
N ASP A 442 -25.66 4.24 31.55
CA ASP A 442 -26.77 5.15 31.89
C ASP A 442 -26.33 6.61 32.15
N LEU A 443 -25.23 7.03 31.51
CA LEU A 443 -24.62 8.35 31.68
C LEU A 443 -25.35 9.47 30.91
N LEU A 444 -26.26 9.12 29.99
CA LEU A 444 -27.08 10.07 29.23
C LEU A 444 -28.56 9.68 29.34
N LYS A 445 -29.41 10.62 29.77
CA LYS A 445 -30.86 10.41 29.92
C LYS A 445 -31.68 10.86 28.70
N ASP A 446 -31.07 10.87 27.53
CA ASP A 446 -31.64 11.36 26.26
C ASP A 446 -32.18 12.80 26.27
N ASP A 447 -31.86 13.58 27.32
CA ASP A 447 -32.25 14.98 27.47
C ASP A 447 -31.60 15.93 26.43
N LEU A 448 -32.25 17.07 26.19
CA LEU A 448 -31.77 18.08 25.23
C LEU A 448 -30.44 18.73 25.65
N SER A 449 -30.14 18.77 26.95
CA SER A 449 -28.84 19.18 27.50
C SER A 449 -27.75 18.16 27.18
N ASP A 450 -28.04 16.88 27.36
CA ASP A 450 -27.11 15.77 27.19
C ASP A 450 -26.74 15.60 25.73
N ARG A 451 -27.72 15.73 24.81
CA ARG A 451 -27.47 15.75 23.36
C ARG A 451 -26.57 16.91 22.93
N ARG A 452 -26.69 18.07 23.57
CA ARG A 452 -25.81 19.23 23.33
C ARG A 452 -24.41 18.99 23.90
N ALA A 453 -24.30 18.43 25.10
CA ALA A 453 -23.02 18.06 25.71
C ALA A 453 -22.28 17.01 24.86
N LEU A 454 -22.98 15.95 24.42
CA LEU A 454 -22.45 14.94 23.50
C LEU A 454 -21.96 15.56 22.19
N THR A 455 -22.72 16.50 21.63
CA THR A 455 -22.32 17.19 20.40
C THR A 455 -21.03 18.00 20.60
N ARG A 456 -20.88 18.68 21.74
CA ARG A 456 -19.64 19.40 22.07
C ARG A 456 -18.48 18.45 22.31
N PHE A 457 -18.70 17.36 23.04
CA PHE A 457 -17.68 16.34 23.28
C PHE A 457 -17.15 15.76 21.97
N VAL A 458 -18.04 15.32 21.07
CA VAL A 458 -17.65 14.74 19.78
C VAL A 458 -16.98 15.77 18.87
N ASN A 459 -17.50 17.00 18.76
CA ASN A 459 -16.96 17.99 17.82
C ASN A 459 -15.69 18.70 18.33
N ASN A 460 -15.59 18.97 19.62
CA ASN A 460 -14.53 19.85 20.17
C ASN A 460 -13.42 19.06 20.87
N CYS A 461 -13.78 18.04 21.66
CA CYS A 461 -12.82 17.22 22.42
C CYS A 461 -12.29 16.07 21.55
N LEU A 462 -13.18 15.18 21.11
CA LEU A 462 -12.78 13.96 20.42
C LEU A 462 -12.38 14.20 18.96
N ARG A 463 -13.12 15.09 18.27
CA ARG A 463 -12.97 15.41 16.84
C ARG A 463 -13.11 14.16 15.94
N PRO A 464 -13.14 14.30 14.60
CA PRO A 464 -13.24 13.15 13.71
C PRO A 464 -12.11 12.12 13.90
N ASP A 465 -10.88 12.59 14.18
CA ASP A 465 -9.72 11.72 14.37
C ASP A 465 -9.83 10.85 15.63
N GLY A 466 -10.28 11.40 16.77
CA GLY A 466 -10.49 10.60 17.98
C GLY A 466 -11.62 9.58 17.83
N VAL A 467 -12.71 9.94 17.13
CA VAL A 467 -13.78 8.98 16.80
C VAL A 467 -13.28 7.87 15.88
N PHE A 468 -12.44 8.19 14.90
CA PHE A 468 -11.82 7.20 14.02
C PHE A 468 -10.88 6.25 14.79
N LEU A 469 -10.03 6.77 15.67
CA LEU A 469 -9.14 5.96 16.50
C LEU A 469 -9.93 5.03 17.42
N LEU A 470 -11.00 5.51 18.06
CA LEU A 470 -11.87 4.68 18.88
C LEU A 470 -12.57 3.57 18.08
N ARG A 471 -12.93 3.82 16.81
CA ARG A 471 -13.47 2.77 15.91
C ARG A 471 -12.42 1.71 15.59
N MET A 472 -11.16 2.11 15.41
CA MET A 472 -10.05 1.17 15.21
C MET A 472 -9.76 0.34 16.46
N VAL A 473 -9.83 0.95 17.65
CA VAL A 473 -9.71 0.23 18.93
C VAL A 473 -10.87 -0.75 19.11
N ALA A 474 -12.12 -0.35 18.81
CA ALA A 474 -13.28 -1.24 18.90
C ALA A 474 -13.13 -2.49 18.01
N THR A 475 -12.63 -2.32 16.79
CA THR A 475 -12.47 -3.43 15.83
C THR A 475 -11.37 -4.41 16.23
N ASN A 476 -10.33 -3.94 16.94
CA ASN A 476 -9.16 -4.76 17.30
C ASN A 476 -9.17 -5.27 18.74
N ALA A 477 -9.49 -4.41 19.70
CA ALA A 477 -9.52 -4.72 21.14
C ALA A 477 -10.92 -5.06 21.67
N GLY A 478 -11.96 -4.85 20.86
CA GLY A 478 -13.35 -5.16 21.20
C GLY A 478 -14.12 -4.02 21.89
N ASP A 479 -15.44 -4.20 21.94
CA ASP A 479 -16.38 -3.17 22.40
C ASP A 479 -16.27 -2.88 23.90
N LEU A 480 -15.97 -3.89 24.74
CA LEU A 480 -15.89 -3.72 26.20
C LEU A 480 -14.80 -2.73 26.61
N ILE A 481 -13.57 -2.94 26.09
CA ILE A 481 -12.43 -2.07 26.37
C ILE A 481 -12.68 -0.67 25.83
N THR A 482 -13.27 -0.57 24.63
CA THR A 482 -13.61 0.72 24.04
C THR A 482 -14.63 1.49 24.89
N THR A 483 -15.60 0.80 25.50
CA THR A 483 -16.59 1.41 26.39
C THR A 483 -15.90 2.06 27.58
N ASP A 484 -15.00 1.34 28.25
CA ASP A 484 -14.26 1.84 29.41
C ASP A 484 -13.42 3.08 29.04
N ILE A 485 -12.76 3.07 27.88
CA ILE A 485 -12.01 4.23 27.37
C ILE A 485 -12.93 5.43 27.12
N VAL A 486 -14.07 5.22 26.46
CA VAL A 486 -15.04 6.30 26.14
C VAL A 486 -15.62 6.93 27.42
N VAL A 487 -15.92 6.11 28.43
CA VAL A 487 -16.42 6.58 29.73
C VAL A 487 -15.37 7.42 30.45
N GLU A 488 -14.11 7.00 30.46
CA GLU A 488 -13.04 7.79 31.08
C GLU A 488 -12.78 9.12 30.34
N LEU A 489 -12.80 9.12 29.01
CA LEU A 489 -12.71 10.34 28.21
C LEU A 489 -13.87 11.29 28.50
N TRP A 490 -15.08 10.77 28.67
CA TRP A 490 -16.26 11.57 29.02
C TRP A 490 -16.15 12.20 30.41
N LYS A 491 -15.70 11.44 31.41
CA LYS A 491 -15.46 11.96 32.77
C LYS A 491 -14.41 13.06 32.78
N GLN A 492 -13.32 12.91 32.02
CA GLN A 492 -12.29 13.93 31.87
C GLN A 492 -12.87 15.21 31.25
N PHE A 493 -13.62 15.09 30.16
CA PHE A 493 -14.30 16.22 29.53
C PHE A 493 -15.23 16.99 30.49
N LEU A 494 -15.99 16.28 31.34
CA LEU A 494 -16.85 16.92 32.33
C LEU A 494 -16.06 17.67 33.41
N LYS A 495 -14.91 17.14 33.84
CA LYS A 495 -14.01 17.80 34.79
C LYS A 495 -13.43 19.07 34.20
N ASP A 496 -12.95 19.01 32.96
CA ASP A 496 -12.40 20.16 32.26
C ASP A 496 -13.46 21.25 32.04
N ALA A 497 -14.68 20.86 31.65
CA ALA A 497 -15.80 21.77 31.51
C ALA A 497 -16.29 22.37 32.84
N ALA A 498 -16.00 21.73 33.98
CA ALA A 498 -16.28 22.27 35.31
C ALA A 498 -15.19 23.27 35.76
N ALA A 499 -13.93 23.02 35.41
CA ALA A 499 -12.81 23.92 35.70
C ALA A 499 -12.88 25.24 34.92
N ASP A 500 -13.42 25.21 33.70
CA ASP A 500 -13.55 26.39 32.83
C ASP A 500 -14.77 27.29 33.17
N ARG A 501 -15.55 26.93 34.20
CA ARG A 501 -16.71 27.71 34.64
C ARG A 501 -16.24 28.87 35.54
N PRO A 502 -16.50 30.15 35.21
CA PRO A 502 -16.09 31.27 36.05
C PRO A 502 -16.72 31.14 37.43
N LEU A 503 -15.93 31.32 38.49
CA LEU A 503 -16.44 31.34 39.87
C LEU A 503 -17.54 32.40 39.98
N PRO A 504 -18.62 32.15 40.75
CA PRO A 504 -19.56 33.21 41.08
C PRO A 504 -18.81 34.36 41.76
N PRO A 505 -19.16 35.64 41.50
CA PRO A 505 -18.50 36.76 42.13
C PRO A 505 -18.55 36.58 43.64
N SER A 506 -17.37 36.46 44.25
CA SER A 506 -17.20 36.49 45.69
C SER A 506 -17.88 37.76 46.22
N ALA A 507 -18.72 37.61 47.24
CA ALA A 507 -19.33 38.71 47.97
C ALA A 507 -18.25 39.75 48.34
N PRO A 508 -18.57 41.06 48.31
CA PRO A 508 -17.58 42.11 48.51
C PRO A 508 -16.86 41.91 49.84
N HIS A 509 -15.53 41.91 49.77
CA HIS A 509 -14.64 41.98 50.91
C HIS A 509 -15.08 43.14 51.81
N LYS A 510 -15.41 42.85 53.08
CA LYS A 510 -15.41 43.88 54.12
C LYS A 510 -13.98 44.41 54.19
N ALA A 511 -13.82 45.70 53.91
CA ALA A 511 -12.59 46.44 54.11
C ALA A 511 -12.11 46.21 55.55
N LEU A 512 -10.83 45.85 55.67
CA LEU A 512 -10.16 45.64 56.94
C LEU A 512 -9.24 46.85 57.16
N ASP A 513 -9.86 48.03 57.23
CA ASP A 513 -9.23 49.27 57.67
C ASP A 513 -10.09 49.78 58.81
N ASP A 514 -9.63 49.54 60.04
CA ASP A 514 -9.84 50.33 61.26
C ASP A 514 -9.39 49.46 62.46
N ILE A 515 -8.07 49.27 62.57
CA ILE A 515 -7.42 48.90 63.84
C ILE A 515 -6.59 50.12 64.22
N ASP A 516 -7.19 51.04 64.97
CA ASP A 516 -6.55 51.73 66.10
C ASP A 516 -7.51 52.76 66.71
N ALA A 517 -8.17 52.38 67.82
CA ALA A 517 -8.46 53.29 68.94
C ALA A 517 -9.13 52.53 70.11
N GLY A 518 -8.43 52.46 71.25
CA GLY A 518 -9.07 52.69 72.55
C GLY A 518 -9.70 51.51 73.29
N PHE A 519 -8.85 50.76 74.00
CA PHE A 519 -8.93 50.50 75.44
C PHE A 519 -10.24 50.91 76.19
N HIS A 520 -11.05 49.95 76.64
CA HIS A 520 -11.41 49.78 78.06
C HIS A 520 -12.30 48.54 78.34
N GLU A 521 -11.92 47.87 79.42
CA GLU A 521 -12.56 46.82 80.22
C GLU A 521 -14.00 47.15 80.66
N ASN A 522 -14.90 46.14 80.66
CA ASN A 522 -15.69 45.69 81.82
C ASN A 522 -17.02 44.97 81.49
N THR A 523 -17.09 43.72 81.96
CA THR A 523 -18.12 43.15 82.86
C THR A 523 -19.57 42.93 82.38
N TYR A 524 -20.01 41.70 82.62
CA TYR A 524 -21.38 41.17 82.72
C TYR A 524 -22.48 42.17 83.11
N ALA A 525 -23.58 42.19 82.34
CA ALA A 525 -24.91 42.51 82.86
C ALA A 525 -26.00 41.86 81.98
N ALA A 526 -26.87 41.11 82.63
CA ALA A 526 -28.13 40.61 82.10
C ALA A 526 -29.18 41.74 82.01
N GLU A 527 -30.35 41.37 81.46
CA GLU A 527 -31.65 42.05 81.60
C GLU A 527 -32.03 43.20 80.65
N LYS A 528 -32.95 42.91 79.72
CA LYS A 528 -34.38 43.32 79.71
C LYS A 528 -34.90 43.65 78.30
N LYS A 529 -35.93 42.90 77.89
CA LYS A 529 -36.94 43.31 76.91
C LYS A 529 -37.87 44.34 77.56
N PRO A 530 -38.35 45.35 76.80
CA PRO A 530 -39.66 45.93 77.05
C PRO A 530 -40.66 45.53 75.96
N LEU A 531 -41.86 45.15 76.39
CA LEU A 531 -43.08 45.08 75.59
C LEU A 531 -43.46 46.49 75.10
N ALA A 532 -43.89 46.60 73.85
CA ALA A 532 -44.69 47.71 73.37
C ALA A 532 -46.11 47.21 73.05
N SER A 533 -47.06 47.85 73.70
CA SER A 533 -48.51 47.78 73.58
C SER A 533 -49.00 48.18 72.18
N VAL A 534 -49.97 47.43 71.65
CA VAL A 534 -50.90 47.93 70.63
C VAL A 534 -52.30 47.64 71.14
N ASP A 535 -53.04 48.72 71.38
CA ASP A 535 -54.43 48.71 71.80
C ASP A 535 -55.34 49.00 70.59
N SER A 536 -56.46 48.29 70.66
CA SER A 536 -57.74 48.30 69.94
C SER A 536 -58.16 49.45 68.99
N SER A 537 -58.97 49.10 67.97
CA SER A 537 -60.45 49.35 67.90
C SER A 537 -60.98 49.39 66.43
N PRO A 538 -62.30 49.51 66.12
CA PRO A 538 -63.12 48.34 65.76
C PRO A 538 -63.95 48.52 64.46
N ARG A 539 -64.35 47.40 63.84
CA ARG A 539 -65.72 47.08 63.35
C ARG A 539 -65.73 45.74 62.63
#